data_AF-A0A2E9YPV9-F1
#
_entry.id   AF-A0A2E9YPV9-F1
#
_cell.length_a   1.000
_cell.length_b   1.000
_cell.length_c   1.000
_cell.angle_alpha   90.00
_cell.angle_beta   90.00
_cell.angle_gamma   90.00
#
_symmetry.space_group_name_H-M   'P 1'
#
loop_
_entity.id
_entity.type
_entity.pdbx_description
1 polymer ?
#
loop_
_entity_poly.entity_id
_entity_poly.type
_entity_poly.pdbx_seq_one_letter_code
_entity_poly.pdbx_strand_id
1 'polypeptide(L)'
;MPEPFDREKLLSGANIAILATVDNKNRPHGMPIWYMYQDGKFIMSAGKTSQKVRNVQRMGDATLVIDRREPPYHAVMIRGRAEIGPRPDDDWLFQLAIRYLGLERGEKYFQGLGDDIVTITLHSDDVIEYRGISGRD
;
A
#
# COMPACT_ATOMS: atom_id res chain seq x y z
N MET A 1 2.63 2.34 -29.84
CA MET A 1 3.40 1.52 -28.87
C MET A 1 2.84 1.77 -27.48
N PRO A 2 2.71 0.75 -26.61
CA PRO A 2 2.36 1.00 -25.21
C PRO A 2 3.43 1.92 -24.58
N GLU A 3 2.99 2.79 -23.67
CA GLU A 3 3.89 3.65 -22.90
C GLU A 3 4.95 2.77 -22.19
N PRO A 4 6.24 3.16 -22.22
CA PRO A 4 7.27 2.46 -21.48
C PRO A 4 6.93 2.32 -20.00
N PHE A 5 7.38 1.24 -19.37
CA PHE A 5 7.23 1.08 -17.93
C PHE A 5 7.96 2.21 -17.19
N ASP A 6 7.19 2.97 -16.42
CA ASP A 6 7.68 3.97 -15.50
C ASP A 6 7.33 3.52 -14.07
N ARG A 7 8.38 3.10 -13.35
CA ARG A 7 8.25 2.66 -11.95
C ARG A 7 7.74 3.79 -11.07
N GLU A 8 8.28 4.99 -11.22
CA GLU A 8 7.93 6.12 -10.35
C GLU A 8 6.47 6.49 -10.56
N LYS A 9 5.99 6.50 -11.81
CA LYS A 9 4.57 6.70 -12.14
C LYS A 9 3.68 5.61 -11.54
N LEU A 10 4.12 4.34 -11.56
CA LEU A 10 3.36 3.24 -10.95
C LEU A 10 3.28 3.40 -9.42
N LEU A 11 4.41 3.68 -8.76
CA LEU A 11 4.47 3.83 -7.30
C LEU A 11 3.71 5.09 -6.85
N SER A 12 3.86 6.20 -7.55
CA SER A 12 3.16 7.47 -7.28
C SER A 12 1.71 7.52 -7.79
N GLY A 13 1.16 6.41 -8.31
CA GLY A 13 -0.24 6.28 -8.70
C GLY A 13 -1.16 5.94 -7.51
N ALA A 14 -2.48 6.15 -7.66
CA ALA A 14 -3.49 5.74 -6.68
C ALA A 14 -3.90 4.27 -6.88
N ASN A 15 -2.92 3.37 -6.93
CA ASN A 15 -3.13 1.96 -7.18
C ASN A 15 -3.56 1.22 -5.90
N ILE A 16 -4.46 0.24 -6.02
CA ILE A 16 -4.77 -0.64 -4.89
C ILE A 16 -3.65 -1.67 -4.78
N ALA A 17 -2.79 -1.48 -3.78
CA ALA A 17 -1.70 -2.40 -3.48
C ALA A 17 -2.21 -3.64 -2.73
N ILE A 18 -1.43 -4.71 -2.75
CA ILE A 18 -1.59 -5.85 -1.84
C ILE A 18 -0.47 -5.80 -0.81
N LEU A 19 -0.82 -5.59 0.45
CA LEU A 19 0.12 -5.77 1.56
C LEU A 19 0.04 -7.23 2.02
N ALA A 20 1.17 -7.90 2.10
CA ALA A 20 1.31 -9.25 2.61
C ALA A 20 2.06 -9.22 3.94
N THR A 21 1.49 -9.85 4.96
CA THR A 21 2.03 -9.97 6.32
C THR A 21 1.92 -11.43 6.78
N VAL A 22 2.48 -11.76 7.95
CA VAL A 22 2.45 -13.14 8.48
C VAL A 22 1.69 -13.19 9.81
N ASP A 23 0.68 -14.05 9.90
CA ASP A 23 -0.15 -14.22 11.10
C ASP A 23 0.51 -15.04 12.22
N ASN A 24 -0.08 -15.06 13.41
CA ASN A 24 0.45 -15.74 14.59
C ASN A 24 0.64 -17.27 14.44
N LYS A 25 0.14 -17.87 13.35
CA LYS A 25 0.30 -19.30 13.00
C LYS A 25 1.25 -19.47 11.80
N ASN A 26 2.04 -18.46 11.47
CA ASN A 26 2.97 -18.42 10.33
C ASN A 26 2.30 -18.58 8.97
N ARG A 27 1.03 -18.14 8.84
CA ARG A 27 0.31 -18.16 7.57
C ARG A 27 0.41 -16.80 6.88
N PRO A 28 0.58 -16.77 5.55
CA PRO A 28 0.54 -15.53 4.80
C PRO A 28 -0.85 -14.90 4.87
N HIS A 29 -0.87 -13.58 4.99
CA HIS A 29 -2.09 -12.78 5.01
C HIS A 29 -1.90 -11.59 4.07
N GLY A 30 -2.38 -11.75 2.84
CA GLY A 30 -2.44 -10.71 1.82
C GLY A 30 -3.78 -9.98 1.85
N MET A 31 -3.77 -8.65 1.81
CA MET A 31 -4.98 -7.84 1.74
C MET A 31 -4.79 -6.58 0.89
N PRO A 32 -5.85 -6.10 0.21
CA PRO A 32 -5.81 -4.80 -0.47
C PRO A 32 -5.61 -3.65 0.53
N ILE A 33 -4.84 -2.64 0.14
CA ILE A 33 -4.60 -1.45 0.95
C ILE A 33 -4.32 -0.22 0.08
N TRP A 34 -4.73 0.95 0.56
CA TRP A 34 -4.32 2.25 0.02
C TRP A 34 -3.02 2.69 0.66
N TYR A 35 -2.21 3.40 -0.09
CA TYR A 35 -0.94 3.92 0.38
C TYR A 35 -0.64 5.31 -0.20
N MET A 36 0.25 6.01 0.48
CA MET A 36 1.00 7.14 -0.03
C MET A 36 2.45 6.73 -0.22
N TYR A 37 3.06 7.16 -1.33
CA TYR A 37 4.48 6.96 -1.61
C TYR A 37 5.20 8.31 -1.56
N GLN A 38 6.09 8.48 -0.59
CA GLN A 38 6.79 9.73 -0.28
C GLN A 38 8.21 9.40 0.19
N ASP A 39 9.21 10.04 -0.42
CA ASP A 39 10.64 9.89 -0.05
C ASP A 39 11.11 8.43 0.05
N GLY A 40 10.67 7.59 -0.90
CA GLY A 40 11.03 6.17 -0.94
C GLY A 40 10.30 5.28 0.09
N LYS A 41 9.35 5.83 0.86
CA LYS A 41 8.58 5.11 1.88
C LYS A 41 7.14 4.90 1.43
N PHE A 42 6.57 3.77 1.84
CA PHE A 42 5.16 3.47 1.63
C PHE A 42 4.42 3.58 2.96
N ILE A 43 3.49 4.53 3.05
CA ILE A 43 2.75 4.85 4.27
C ILE A 43 1.28 4.51 4.05
N MET A 44 0.71 3.74 4.96
CA MET A 44 -0.68 3.28 4.90
C MET A 44 -1.38 3.64 6.21
N SER A 45 -2.70 3.81 6.17
CA SER A 45 -3.54 3.85 7.37
C SER A 45 -4.23 2.50 7.59
N ALA A 46 -4.38 2.11 8.85
CA ALA A 46 -5.09 0.89 9.22
C ALA A 46 -5.77 1.03 10.58
N GLY A 47 -6.88 0.30 10.77
CA GLY A 47 -7.48 0.18 12.09
C GLY A 47 -6.52 -0.46 13.09
N LYS A 48 -6.38 0.13 14.27
CA LYS A 48 -5.43 -0.26 15.34
C LYS A 48 -5.53 -1.73 15.75
N THR A 49 -6.73 -2.31 15.68
CA THR A 49 -7.01 -3.70 16.06
C THR A 49 -7.07 -4.65 14.85
N SER A 50 -6.67 -4.20 13.66
CA SER A 50 -6.72 -5.03 12.46
C SER A 50 -5.65 -6.14 12.46
N GLN A 51 -5.90 -7.21 11.71
CA GLN A 51 -4.98 -8.35 11.64
C GLN A 51 -3.59 -7.96 11.12
N LYS A 52 -3.52 -7.08 10.11
CA LYS A 52 -2.25 -6.57 9.57
C LYS A 52 -1.44 -5.80 10.62
N VAL A 53 -2.08 -4.98 11.46
CA VAL A 53 -1.40 -4.27 12.54
C VAL A 53 -0.82 -5.26 13.55
N ARG A 54 -1.61 -6.25 14.00
CA ARG A 54 -1.10 -7.32 14.88
C ARG A 54 0.06 -8.11 14.27
N ASN A 55 -0.01 -8.41 12.97
CA ASN A 55 1.04 -9.13 12.26
C ASN A 55 2.34 -8.32 12.21
N VAL A 56 2.24 -7.04 11.86
CA VAL A 56 3.39 -6.10 11.80
C VAL A 56 4.00 -5.91 13.18
N GLN A 57 3.20 -5.71 14.23
CA GLN A 57 3.73 -5.57 15.60
C GLN A 57 4.50 -6.82 16.06
N ARG A 58 4.08 -8.01 15.62
CA ARG A 58 4.72 -9.27 16.02
C ARG A 58 6.01 -9.55 15.26
N MET A 59 5.97 -9.45 13.92
CA MET A 59 7.09 -9.89 13.07
C MET A 59 7.82 -8.73 12.42
N GLY A 60 7.13 -7.67 12.05
CA GLY A 60 7.64 -6.54 11.27
C GLY A 60 7.90 -6.84 9.79
N ASP A 61 7.99 -8.10 9.37
CA ASP A 61 8.23 -8.41 7.96
C ASP A 61 6.94 -8.26 7.12
N ALA A 62 7.06 -7.55 6.01
CA ALA A 62 5.98 -7.37 5.07
C ALA A 62 6.46 -7.28 3.62
N THR A 63 5.55 -7.51 2.69
CA THR A 63 5.74 -7.24 1.26
C THR A 63 4.56 -6.42 0.75
N LEU A 64 4.83 -5.34 0.02
CA LEU A 64 3.82 -4.57 -0.70
C LEU A 64 3.95 -4.87 -2.19
N VAL A 65 2.86 -5.28 -2.83
CA VAL A 65 2.79 -5.51 -4.28
C VAL A 65 1.95 -4.40 -4.90
N ILE A 66 2.51 -3.72 -5.89
CA ILE A 66 1.82 -2.71 -6.70
C ILE A 66 1.92 -3.15 -8.16
N ASP A 67 0.80 -3.34 -8.81
CA ASP A 67 0.72 -3.88 -10.16
C ASP A 67 -0.15 -3.04 -11.08
N ARG A 68 0.23 -3.02 -12.36
CA ARG A 68 -0.65 -2.61 -13.46
C ARG A 68 -1.51 -3.82 -13.83
N ARG A 69 -2.82 -3.69 -13.65
CA ARG A 69 -3.80 -4.77 -13.89
C ARG A 69 -4.20 -4.97 -15.35
N GLU A 70 -3.58 -4.24 -16.27
CA GLU A 70 -3.83 -4.31 -17.71
C GLU A 70 -2.52 -4.59 -18.47
N PRO A 71 -2.56 -5.38 -19.57
CA PRO A 71 -1.41 -5.60 -20.42
C PRO A 71 -0.80 -4.30 -21.00
N PRO A 72 0.53 -4.23 -21.18
CA PRO A 72 1.53 -5.17 -20.66
C PRO A 72 1.59 -5.12 -19.12
N TYR A 73 1.60 -6.29 -18.48
CA TYR A 73 1.61 -6.37 -17.01
C TYR A 73 2.97 -5.95 -16.45
N HIS A 74 2.92 -5.06 -15.47
CA HIS A 74 4.09 -4.65 -14.71
C HIS A 74 3.74 -4.72 -13.23
N ALA A 75 4.67 -5.19 -12.41
CA ALA A 75 4.50 -5.17 -10.97
C ALA A 75 5.81 -4.83 -10.27
N VAL A 76 5.70 -4.20 -9.12
CA VAL A 76 6.80 -3.94 -8.21
C VAL A 76 6.43 -4.56 -6.88
N MET A 77 7.30 -5.42 -6.37
CA MET A 77 7.20 -5.99 -5.03
C MET A 77 8.26 -5.36 -4.14
N ILE A 78 7.83 -4.67 -3.10
CA ILE A 78 8.67 -4.03 -2.11
C ILE A 78 8.67 -4.91 -0.87
N ARG A 79 9.80 -5.52 -0.54
CA ARG A 79 9.97 -6.32 0.68
C ARG A 79 10.74 -5.52 1.71
N GLY A 80 10.35 -5.64 2.97
CA GLY A 80 11.18 -5.17 4.07
C GLY A 80 10.41 -5.06 5.38
N ARG A 81 10.85 -4.13 6.21
CA ARG A 81 10.34 -3.93 7.57
C ARG A 81 9.21 -2.91 7.61
N ALA A 82 8.07 -3.33 8.11
CA ALA A 82 6.93 -2.49 8.44
C ALA A 82 6.94 -2.11 9.92
N GLU A 83 6.62 -0.86 10.21
CA GLU A 83 6.53 -0.33 11.57
C GLU A 83 5.16 0.30 11.79
N ILE A 84 4.65 0.19 13.02
CA ILE A 84 3.42 0.87 13.43
C ILE A 84 3.80 2.21 14.04
N GLY A 85 3.27 3.29 13.47
CA GLY A 85 3.40 4.62 14.02
C GLY A 85 2.10 5.12 14.68
N PRO A 86 2.06 6.39 15.09
CA PRO A 86 0.86 7.01 15.64
C PRO A 86 -0.25 7.12 14.59
N ARG A 87 -1.43 7.56 15.03
CA ARG A 87 -2.50 8.00 14.13
C ARG A 87 -1.94 9.12 13.22
N PRO A 88 -2.15 9.05 11.90
CA PRO A 88 -1.83 10.19 11.03
C PRO A 88 -2.66 11.42 11.43
N ASP A 89 -2.18 12.61 11.09
CA ASP A 89 -3.00 13.81 11.18
C ASP A 89 -4.18 13.77 10.19
N ASP A 90 -5.16 14.64 10.46
CA ASP A 90 -6.40 14.72 9.70
C ASP A 90 -6.17 15.16 8.25
N ASP A 91 -5.22 16.06 8.02
CA ASP A 91 -4.86 16.51 6.68
C ASP A 91 -4.35 15.34 5.83
N TRP A 92 -3.45 14.51 6.38
CA TRP A 92 -2.92 13.35 5.70
C TRP A 92 -4.01 12.32 5.38
N LEU A 93 -4.90 12.03 6.34
CA LEU A 93 -6.04 11.11 6.15
C LEU A 93 -6.99 11.62 5.06
N PHE A 94 -7.26 12.92 5.07
CA PHE A 94 -8.10 13.58 4.08
C PHE A 94 -7.49 13.52 2.67
N GLN A 95 -6.20 13.81 2.55
CA GLN A 95 -5.47 13.71 1.27
C GLN A 95 -5.45 12.27 0.75
N LEU A 96 -5.26 11.27 1.61
CA LEU A 96 -5.35 9.87 1.21
C LEU A 96 -6.76 9.53 0.70
N ALA A 97 -7.81 9.97 1.39
CA ALA A 97 -9.20 9.70 0.99
C ALA A 97 -9.52 10.32 -0.38
N ILE A 98 -9.20 11.60 -0.59
CA ILE A 98 -9.40 12.29 -1.87
C ILE A 98 -8.62 11.63 -2.99
N ARG A 99 -7.38 11.23 -2.72
CA ARG A 99 -6.52 10.58 -3.71
C ARG A 99 -7.14 9.32 -4.31
N TYR A 100 -7.85 8.52 -3.51
CA TYR A 100 -8.44 7.26 -3.97
C TYR A 100 -9.91 7.35 -4.35
N LEU A 101 -10.66 8.32 -3.80
CA LEU A 101 -12.11 8.42 -4.00
C LEU A 101 -12.55 9.68 -4.76
N GLY A 102 -11.66 10.64 -5.00
CA GLY A 102 -11.99 11.99 -5.44
C GLY A 102 -12.55 12.84 -4.30
N LEU A 103 -12.77 14.14 -4.56
CA LEU A 103 -13.16 15.12 -3.55
C LEU A 103 -14.44 14.74 -2.80
N GLU A 104 -15.55 14.57 -3.52
CA GLU A 104 -16.88 14.39 -2.91
C GLU A 104 -16.98 13.11 -2.06
N ARG A 105 -16.47 11.98 -2.57
CA ARG A 105 -16.51 10.70 -1.85
C ARG A 105 -15.42 10.63 -0.78
N GLY A 106 -14.27 11.26 -1.02
CA GLY A 106 -13.17 11.37 -0.08
C GLY A 106 -13.58 12.14 1.18
N GLU A 107 -14.26 13.27 1.03
CA GLU A 107 -14.83 14.04 2.15
C GLU A 107 -15.77 13.19 3.01
N LYS A 108 -16.73 12.51 2.38
CA LYS A 108 -17.68 11.63 3.10
C LYS A 108 -16.98 10.49 3.81
N TYR A 109 -15.99 9.86 3.16
CA TYR A 109 -15.19 8.78 3.75
C TYR A 109 -14.41 9.28 4.97
N PHE A 110 -13.73 10.42 4.84
CA PHE A 110 -12.94 11.03 5.91
C PHE A 110 -13.81 11.39 7.12
N GLN A 111 -14.98 12.00 6.91
CA GLN A 111 -15.93 12.31 7.98
C GLN A 111 -16.44 11.07 8.75
N GLY A 112 -16.40 9.89 8.11
CA GLY A 112 -16.77 8.62 8.74
C GLY A 112 -15.63 7.90 9.45
N LEU A 113 -14.40 8.43 9.43
CA LEU A 113 -13.27 7.83 10.11
C LEU A 113 -13.38 8.03 11.63
N GLY A 114 -13.13 6.95 12.38
CA GLY A 114 -12.94 7.01 13.83
C GLY A 114 -11.48 7.27 14.21
N ASP A 115 -11.21 7.34 15.52
CA ASP A 115 -9.87 7.66 16.04
C ASP A 115 -8.93 6.45 16.17
N ASP A 116 -9.46 5.23 16.05
CA ASP A 116 -8.70 3.97 16.17
C ASP A 116 -7.89 3.63 14.91
N ILE A 117 -7.14 4.61 14.39
CA ILE A 117 -6.31 4.50 13.20
C ILE A 117 -4.84 4.64 13.58
N VAL A 118 -3.99 3.84 12.94
CA VAL A 118 -2.53 3.93 13.05
C VAL A 118 -1.91 4.00 11.66
N THR A 119 -0.68 4.51 11.60
CA THR A 119 0.17 4.39 10.42
C THR A 119 0.84 3.01 10.37
N ILE A 120 0.99 2.48 9.16
CA ILE A 120 1.95 1.43 8.83
C ILE A 120 2.94 2.04 7.86
N THR A 121 4.22 2.08 8.21
CA THR A 121 5.29 2.55 7.32
C THR A 121 6.13 1.35 6.92
N LEU A 122 6.22 1.07 5.61
CA LEU A 122 7.10 0.05 5.06
C LEU A 122 8.42 0.67 4.59
N HIS A 123 9.50 0.17 5.15
CA HIS A 123 10.89 0.44 4.77
C HIS A 123 11.35 -0.67 3.82
N SER A 124 11.84 -0.28 2.65
CA SER A 124 12.29 -1.22 1.63
C SER A 124 13.69 -1.75 1.95
N ASP A 125 13.81 -3.08 2.01
CA ASP A 125 15.09 -3.79 2.02
C ASP A 125 15.44 -4.29 0.60
N ASP A 126 14.40 -4.65 -0.17
CA ASP A 126 14.54 -5.24 -1.51
C ASP A 126 13.37 -4.83 -2.41
N VAL A 127 13.68 -4.52 -3.68
CA VAL A 127 12.72 -4.09 -4.69
C VAL A 127 12.83 -5.03 -5.88
N ILE A 128 11.76 -5.78 -6.14
CA ILE A 128 11.69 -6.77 -7.22
C ILE A 128 10.72 -6.25 -8.29
N GLU A 129 11.20 -6.15 -9.53
CA GLU A 129 10.38 -5.73 -10.67
C GLU A 129 9.99 -6.93 -11.54
N TYR A 130 8.70 -7.06 -11.82
CA TYR A 130 8.18 -7.98 -12.82
C TYR A 130 7.75 -7.21 -14.07
N ARG A 131 8.23 -7.67 -15.23
CA ARG A 131 7.88 -7.13 -16.54
C ARG A 131 7.29 -8.27 -17.37
N GLY A 132 5.98 -8.48 -17.19
CA GLY A 132 5.23 -9.50 -17.88
C GLY A 132 4.89 -9.05 -19.29
N ILE A 133 5.46 -9.73 -20.27
CA ILE A 133 5.08 -9.54 -21.67
C ILE A 133 4.09 -10.63 -22.05
N SER A 134 2.91 -10.60 -21.43
CA SER A 134 1.78 -11.45 -21.83
C SER A 134 1.09 -10.79 -23.03
N GLY A 135 1.01 -11.52 -24.14
CA GLY A 135 0.49 -11.01 -25.41
C GLY A 135 1.57 -10.54 -26.41
N ARG A 136 2.76 -11.13 -26.36
CA ARG A 136 3.72 -11.03 -27.47
C ARG A 136 3.28 -11.95 -28.61
N ASP A 137 3.03 -11.36 -29.77
CA ASP A 137 3.74 -11.76 -30.99
C ASP A 137 5.14 -11.13 -30.95
#